data_AF-A0A017T8G6-F1
#
_entry.id   AF-A0A017T8G6-F1
#
_cell.length_a   1.000
_cell.length_b   1.000
_cell.length_c   1.000
_cell.angle_alpha   90.00
_cell.angle_beta   90.00
_cell.angle_gamma   90.00
#
_symmetry.space_group_name_H-M   'P 1'
#
loop_
_entity.id
_entity.type
_entity.pdbx_description
1 polymer ?
#
loop_
_entity_poly.entity_id
_entity_poly.type
_entity_poly.pdbx_seq_one_letter_code
_entity_poly.pdbx_strand_id
1 'polypeptide(L)'
;MSAHEPLFPIGAWIRVRMPDLTFVGFTYLDARAGLSAKGMAEEHVGNASAPGVTLRLPMPGIPWEELDGAAVERLGLPETPDWLEFFGPQPRRGTRFGAWRHHPALSGRLHPQYRDDVQVVVHDGGPRMTEHRPELVWVRVSGMDGEVFTGKVLNQPHQLQTVKQGSEIQFVVPARAPQPLQVREKYLRERGSWEITPCDKCGLGELFDAPSDLLPVVFPDAPADAEMEMFSARCGGCGGVQVVRRRGASV
;
A
#
# COMPACT_ATOMS: atom_id res chain seq x y z
N MET A 1 -18.41 -20.23 -12.39
CA MET A 1 -18.26 -18.75 -12.47
C MET A 1 -18.24 -18.24 -11.04
N SER A 2 -17.08 -17.84 -10.52
CA SER A 2 -17.03 -17.26 -9.18
C SER A 2 -17.72 -15.90 -9.25
N ALA A 3 -18.76 -15.67 -8.44
CA ALA A 3 -19.33 -14.34 -8.29
C ALA A 3 -18.17 -13.39 -7.92
N HIS A 4 -18.04 -12.28 -8.64
CA HIS A 4 -17.04 -11.26 -8.28
C HIS A 4 -17.34 -10.81 -6.84
N GLU A 5 -16.39 -11.01 -5.93
CA GLU A 5 -16.50 -10.53 -4.56
C GLU A 5 -16.64 -8.99 -4.63
N PRO A 6 -17.74 -8.42 -4.11
CA PRO A 6 -17.98 -6.99 -4.26
C PRO A 6 -16.92 -6.22 -3.46
N LEU A 7 -16.28 -5.24 -4.12
CA LEU A 7 -15.24 -4.43 -3.51
C LEU A 7 -15.87 -3.29 -2.71
N PHE A 8 -15.53 -3.20 -1.43
CA PHE A 8 -16.08 -2.17 -0.56
C PHE A 8 -15.44 -0.81 -0.85
N PRO A 9 -16.23 0.27 -0.96
CA PRO A 9 -15.67 1.61 -1.00
C PRO A 9 -15.06 1.95 0.37
N ILE A 10 -13.94 2.67 0.38
CA ILE A 10 -13.38 3.31 1.57
C ILE A 10 -13.74 4.80 1.53
N GLY A 11 -14.12 5.35 2.68
CA GLY A 11 -14.53 6.75 2.80
C GLY A 11 -15.92 7.01 2.25
N ALA A 12 -16.84 6.05 2.37
CA ALA A 12 -18.20 6.17 1.86
C ALA A 12 -19.21 5.67 2.88
N TRP A 13 -20.41 6.23 2.84
CA TRP A 13 -21.54 5.68 3.56
C TRP A 13 -22.07 4.45 2.84
N ILE A 14 -22.31 3.39 3.59
CA ILE A 14 -22.92 2.16 3.11
C ILE A 14 -24.17 1.85 3.94
N ARG A 15 -25.13 1.18 3.30
CA ARG A 15 -26.25 0.51 3.97
C ARG A 15 -26.01 -0.98 3.95
N VAL A 16 -26.09 -1.62 5.11
CA VAL A 16 -25.93 -3.07 5.31
C VAL A 16 -27.24 -3.64 5.83
N ARG A 17 -27.77 -4.65 5.15
CA ARG A 17 -29.06 -5.27 5.50
C ARG A 17 -28.82 -6.59 6.23
N MET A 18 -29.07 -6.60 7.53
CA MET A 18 -29.05 -7.79 8.38
C MET A 18 -30.49 -8.26 8.65
N PRO A 19 -30.72 -9.51 9.11
CA PRO A 19 -32.07 -10.06 9.29
C PRO A 19 -33.01 -9.17 10.12
N ASP A 20 -32.51 -8.57 11.19
CA ASP A 20 -33.31 -7.81 12.16
C ASP A 20 -32.98 -6.31 12.18
N LEU A 21 -32.06 -5.85 11.31
CA LEU A 21 -31.49 -4.51 11.40
C LEU A 21 -30.99 -4.03 10.04
N THR A 22 -31.34 -2.80 9.67
CA THR A 22 -30.64 -2.07 8.62
C THR A 22 -29.64 -1.12 9.26
N PHE A 23 -28.35 -1.33 8.96
CA PHE A 23 -27.26 -0.50 9.47
C PHE A 23 -26.82 0.48 8.39
N VAL A 24 -26.62 1.74 8.78
CA VAL A 24 -25.99 2.77 7.95
C VAL A 24 -24.70 3.19 8.62
N GLY A 25 -23.58 3.08 7.91
CA GLY A 25 -22.27 3.40 8.47
C GLY A 25 -21.27 3.87 7.45
N PHE A 26 -20.30 4.64 7.91
CA PHE A 26 -19.22 5.17 7.10
C PHE A 26 -18.05 4.19 7.11
N THR A 27 -17.55 3.82 5.94
CA THR A 27 -16.44 2.88 5.79
C THR A 27 -15.09 3.56 5.97
N TYR A 28 -14.20 2.89 6.70
CA TYR A 28 -12.85 3.38 7.01
C TYR A 28 -11.89 2.21 7.21
N LEU A 29 -10.59 2.50 7.23
CA LEU A 29 -9.55 1.54 7.51
C LEU A 29 -9.03 1.74 8.94
N ASP A 30 -9.21 0.73 9.78
CA ASP A 30 -8.66 0.65 11.13
C ASP A 30 -7.26 0.01 11.07
N ALA A 31 -6.23 0.68 11.58
CA ALA A 31 -4.84 0.19 11.55
C ALA A 31 -4.63 -1.17 12.28
N ARG A 32 -5.53 -1.54 13.19
CA ARG A 32 -5.48 -2.80 13.93
C ARG A 32 -6.42 -3.84 13.33
N ALA A 33 -7.61 -3.43 12.93
CA ALA A 33 -8.68 -4.35 12.57
C ALA A 33 -9.04 -4.41 11.08
N GLY A 34 -8.44 -3.55 10.24
CA GLY A 34 -8.69 -3.50 8.81
C GLY A 34 -9.99 -2.78 8.47
N LEU A 35 -10.57 -3.12 7.31
CA LEU A 35 -11.77 -2.46 6.79
C LEU A 35 -12.93 -2.59 7.79
N SER A 36 -13.52 -1.46 8.14
CA SER A 36 -14.62 -1.38 9.09
C SER A 36 -15.65 -0.36 8.62
N ALA A 37 -16.86 -0.44 9.16
CA ALA A 37 -17.84 0.63 9.05
C ALA A 37 -18.32 1.03 10.44
N LYS A 38 -18.40 2.33 10.71
CA LYS A 38 -18.91 2.85 11.99
C LYS A 38 -20.16 3.68 11.73
N GLY A 39 -21.19 3.43 12.52
CA GLY A 39 -22.53 3.92 12.24
C GLY A 39 -23.58 3.49 13.26
N MET A 40 -24.82 3.38 12.79
CA MET A 40 -25.99 3.06 13.61
C MET A 40 -27.06 2.32 12.81
N ALA A 41 -28.12 1.92 13.50
CA ALA A 41 -29.36 1.54 12.87
C ALA A 41 -29.92 2.70 12.02
N GLU A 42 -30.54 2.38 10.89
CA GLU A 42 -31.10 3.35 9.96
C GLU A 42 -32.14 4.26 10.63
N GLU A 43 -32.96 3.72 11.56
CA GLU A 43 -33.93 4.50 12.32
C GLU A 43 -33.30 5.53 13.29
N HIS A 44 -31.99 5.45 13.53
CA HIS A 44 -31.24 6.32 14.45
C HIS A 44 -30.24 7.25 13.74
N VAL A 45 -30.30 7.36 12.41
CA VAL A 45 -29.29 8.07 11.59
C VAL A 45 -29.13 9.55 11.94
N GLY A 46 -30.14 10.19 12.57
CA GLY A 46 -30.06 11.58 13.02
C GLY A 46 -28.94 11.89 14.04
N ASN A 47 -28.18 10.90 14.53
CA ASN A 47 -27.06 11.07 15.46
C ASN A 47 -25.69 10.64 14.88
N ALA A 48 -25.48 10.83 13.57
CA ALA A 48 -24.28 10.37 12.84
C ALA A 48 -22.91 10.89 13.37
N SER A 49 -22.92 11.93 14.21
CA SER A 49 -21.71 12.48 14.86
C SER A 49 -21.22 11.64 16.05
N ALA A 50 -22.06 10.79 16.64
CA ALA A 50 -21.69 9.93 17.77
C ALA A 50 -22.14 8.45 17.59
N PRO A 51 -21.68 7.76 16.53
CA PRO A 51 -22.10 6.38 16.26
C PRO A 51 -21.55 5.40 17.30
N GLY A 52 -22.44 4.56 17.82
CA GLY A 52 -22.12 3.56 18.86
C GLY A 52 -21.73 2.17 18.33
N VAL A 53 -21.95 1.89 17.03
CA VAL A 53 -21.77 0.54 16.46
C VAL A 53 -20.65 0.52 15.42
N THR A 54 -19.81 -0.52 15.47
CA THR A 54 -18.75 -0.78 14.48
C THR A 54 -18.94 -2.18 13.90
N LEU A 55 -19.02 -2.27 12.58
CA LEU A 55 -19.02 -3.52 11.82
C LEU A 55 -17.62 -3.76 11.23
N ARG A 56 -17.15 -5.01 11.28
CA ARG A 56 -15.94 -5.45 10.59
C ARG A 56 -16.31 -5.96 9.21
N LEU A 57 -15.61 -5.49 8.19
CA LEU A 57 -15.91 -5.77 6.79
C LEU A 57 -14.72 -6.48 6.11
N PRO A 58 -14.98 -7.27 5.04
CA PRO A 58 -16.30 -7.64 4.53
C PRO A 58 -17.03 -8.64 5.46
N MET A 59 -18.36 -8.67 5.41
CA MET A 59 -19.18 -9.71 6.05
C MET A 59 -19.73 -10.66 4.98
N PRO A 60 -19.19 -11.88 4.83
CA PRO A 60 -19.62 -12.80 3.79
C PRO A 60 -21.12 -13.11 3.86
N GLY A 61 -21.80 -13.03 2.71
CA GLY A 61 -23.23 -13.34 2.59
C GLY A 61 -24.18 -12.25 3.09
N ILE A 62 -23.69 -11.15 3.68
CA ILE A 62 -24.54 -10.04 4.13
C ILE A 62 -24.68 -9.00 3.00
N PRO A 63 -25.91 -8.71 2.52
CA PRO A 63 -26.13 -7.70 1.50
C PRO A 63 -25.76 -6.30 1.98
N TRP A 64 -25.15 -5.53 1.10
CA TRP A 64 -24.85 -4.13 1.33
C TRP A 64 -24.92 -3.32 0.04
N GLU A 65 -25.07 -2.01 0.15
CA GLU A 65 -25.01 -1.06 -0.96
C GLU A 65 -24.30 0.23 -0.53
N GLU A 66 -23.61 0.86 -1.46
CA GLU A 66 -23.06 2.21 -1.29
C GLU A 66 -24.19 3.24 -1.40
N LEU A 67 -24.21 4.22 -0.50
CA LEU A 67 -25.16 5.32 -0.54
C LEU A 67 -24.65 6.41 -1.47
N ASP A 68 -25.49 6.79 -2.45
CA ASP A 68 -25.20 7.93 -3.32
C ASP A 68 -25.38 9.27 -2.59
N GLY A 69 -24.95 10.37 -3.23
CA GLY A 69 -25.02 11.71 -2.64
C GLY A 69 -26.43 12.12 -2.23
N ALA A 70 -27.45 11.75 -3.02
CA ALA A 70 -28.84 12.08 -2.72
C ALA A 70 -29.38 11.30 -1.51
N ALA A 71 -28.96 10.05 -1.33
CA ALA A 71 -29.26 9.27 -0.15
C ALA A 71 -28.54 9.80 1.09
N VAL A 72 -27.26 10.16 0.97
CA VAL A 72 -26.47 10.79 2.05
C VAL A 72 -27.13 12.10 2.50
N GLU A 73 -27.51 12.98 1.56
CA GLU A 73 -28.17 14.25 1.84
C GLU A 73 -29.54 14.06 2.50
N ARG A 74 -30.38 13.18 1.95
CA ARG A 74 -31.70 12.86 2.51
C ARG A 74 -31.64 12.30 3.93
N LEU A 75 -30.56 11.58 4.25
CA LEU A 75 -30.31 11.03 5.58
C LEU A 75 -29.63 12.04 6.52
N GLY A 76 -29.23 13.22 6.04
CA GLY A 76 -28.52 14.22 6.84
C GLY A 76 -27.13 13.75 7.30
N LEU A 77 -26.50 12.86 6.54
CA LEU A 77 -25.18 12.32 6.85
C LEU A 77 -24.07 13.30 6.42
N PRO A 78 -23.02 13.51 7.22
CA PRO A 78 -21.89 14.34 6.82
C PRO A 78 -21.12 13.67 5.68
N GLU A 79 -20.48 14.45 4.80
CA GLU A 79 -19.64 13.90 3.73
C GLU A 79 -18.46 13.10 4.30
N THR A 80 -17.81 13.63 5.35
CA THR A 80 -16.77 12.96 6.12
C THR A 80 -17.08 13.15 7.60
N PRO A 81 -17.21 12.07 8.40
CA PRO A 81 -17.46 12.20 9.83
C PRO A 81 -16.23 12.69 10.61
N ASP A 82 -16.41 13.62 11.54
CA ASP A 82 -15.30 14.19 12.34
C ASP A 82 -14.55 13.15 13.19
N TRP A 83 -15.26 12.12 13.66
CA TRP A 83 -14.64 11.03 14.43
C TRP A 83 -13.64 10.19 13.61
N LEU A 84 -13.60 10.35 12.29
CA LEU A 84 -12.67 9.62 11.42
C LEU A 84 -11.21 9.97 11.74
N GLU A 85 -10.95 11.19 12.22
CA GLU A 85 -9.61 11.65 12.60
C GLU A 85 -8.96 10.75 13.66
N PHE A 86 -9.75 10.13 14.54
CA PHE A 86 -9.24 9.19 15.56
C PHE A 86 -8.60 7.93 14.97
N PHE A 87 -8.90 7.61 13.70
CA PHE A 87 -8.35 6.45 12.99
C PHE A 87 -7.15 6.81 12.10
N GLY A 88 -6.73 8.08 12.12
CA GLY A 88 -5.58 8.57 11.34
C GLY A 88 -5.88 8.70 9.85
N PRO A 89 -4.82 8.93 9.04
CA PRO A 89 -4.96 9.11 7.60
C PRO A 89 -5.71 7.96 6.93
N GLN A 90 -6.68 8.30 6.09
CA GLN A 90 -7.47 7.32 5.34
C GLN A 90 -7.04 7.28 3.88
N PRO A 91 -7.21 6.13 3.20
CA PRO A 91 -7.09 6.07 1.74
C PRO A 91 -7.99 7.11 1.05
N ARG A 92 -7.61 7.50 -0.17
CA ARG A 92 -8.43 8.43 -0.97
C ARG A 92 -9.86 7.91 -1.09
N ARG A 93 -10.83 8.80 -0.95
CA ARG A 93 -12.25 8.45 -1.13
C ARG A 93 -12.47 7.75 -2.48
N GLY A 94 -13.27 6.69 -2.46
CA GLY A 94 -13.52 5.87 -3.65
C GLY A 94 -12.51 4.76 -3.89
N THR A 95 -11.43 4.68 -3.08
CA THR A 95 -10.56 3.50 -3.05
C THR A 95 -11.42 2.26 -2.78
N ARG A 96 -11.22 1.21 -3.58
CA ARG A 96 -11.95 -0.05 -3.46
C ARG A 96 -11.11 -1.07 -2.68
N PHE A 97 -11.54 -1.40 -1.47
CA PHE A 97 -10.88 -2.39 -0.63
C PHE A 97 -10.94 -3.77 -1.30
N GLY A 98 -9.79 -4.45 -1.36
CA GLY A 98 -9.62 -5.73 -2.04
C GLY A 98 -9.28 -5.63 -3.53
N ALA A 99 -9.24 -4.42 -4.13
CA ALA A 99 -8.94 -4.25 -5.55
C ALA A 99 -7.58 -4.86 -5.97
N TRP A 100 -6.60 -4.86 -5.06
CA TRP A 100 -5.28 -5.47 -5.27
C TRP A 100 -5.34 -6.97 -5.58
N ARG A 101 -6.37 -7.69 -5.11
CA ARG A 101 -6.53 -9.13 -5.37
C ARG A 101 -6.67 -9.47 -6.85
N HIS A 102 -7.11 -8.49 -7.64
CA HIS A 102 -7.27 -8.60 -9.08
C HIS A 102 -6.16 -7.88 -9.86
N HIS A 103 -5.18 -7.30 -9.17
CA HIS A 103 -4.09 -6.60 -9.84
C HIS A 103 -3.21 -7.62 -10.59
N PRO A 104 -2.95 -7.45 -11.90
CA PRO A 104 -2.18 -8.41 -12.69
C PRO A 104 -0.82 -8.73 -12.08
N ALA A 105 -0.14 -7.72 -11.51
CA ALA A 105 1.17 -7.88 -10.89
C ALA A 105 1.16 -8.82 -9.66
N LEU A 106 0.03 -8.95 -8.96
CA LEU A 106 -0.12 -9.83 -7.79
C LEU A 106 -0.68 -11.22 -8.14
N SER A 107 -1.00 -11.47 -9.41
CA SER A 107 -1.51 -12.76 -9.85
C SER A 107 -0.54 -13.90 -9.51
N GLY A 108 -1.04 -14.91 -8.80
CA GLY A 108 -0.23 -16.05 -8.35
C GLY A 108 0.77 -15.76 -7.22
N ARG A 109 0.78 -14.55 -6.65
CA ARG A 109 1.70 -14.16 -5.57
C ARG A 109 1.06 -14.13 -4.18
N LEU A 110 -0.27 -14.01 -4.12
CA LEU A 110 -1.04 -13.99 -2.87
C LEU A 110 -1.11 -15.38 -2.24
N HIS A 111 -1.13 -15.44 -0.92
CA HIS A 111 -1.18 -16.71 -0.19
C HIS A 111 -2.52 -17.43 -0.44
N PRO A 112 -2.52 -18.74 -0.76
CA PRO A 112 -3.75 -19.47 -1.12
C PRO A 112 -4.83 -19.50 -0.03
N GLN A 113 -4.43 -19.50 1.24
CA GLN A 113 -5.36 -19.52 2.39
C GLN A 113 -5.58 -18.13 3.00
N TYR A 114 -4.72 -17.16 2.67
CA TYR A 114 -4.75 -15.80 3.21
C TYR A 114 -4.66 -14.83 2.04
N ARG A 115 -5.80 -14.62 1.38
CA ARG A 115 -5.92 -13.92 0.08
C ARG A 115 -5.36 -12.49 0.01
N ASP A 116 -5.05 -11.90 1.17
CA ASP A 116 -4.48 -10.56 1.27
C ASP A 116 -3.00 -10.57 1.69
N ASP A 117 -2.41 -11.75 1.91
CA ASP A 117 -1.04 -11.88 2.39
C ASP A 117 -0.11 -12.20 1.22
N VAL A 118 1.01 -11.48 1.12
CA VAL A 118 2.03 -11.65 0.08
C VAL A 118 3.42 -11.63 0.71
N GLN A 119 4.37 -12.37 0.14
CA GLN A 119 5.76 -12.27 0.55
C GLN A 119 6.42 -11.06 -0.10
N VAL A 120 7.09 -10.22 0.69
CA VAL A 120 7.75 -8.99 0.21
C VAL A 120 9.18 -8.97 0.71
N VAL A 121 10.11 -8.57 -0.16
CA VAL A 121 11.49 -8.28 0.21
C VAL A 121 11.52 -6.92 0.90
N VAL A 122 11.93 -6.90 2.17
CA VAL A 122 12.12 -5.69 2.99
C VAL A 122 13.60 -5.45 3.25
N HIS A 123 14.00 -4.20 3.45
CA HIS A 123 15.41 -3.84 3.61
C HIS A 123 15.62 -2.52 4.38
N ASP A 124 16.81 -2.39 5.00
CA ASP A 124 17.30 -1.14 5.59
C ASP A 124 18.07 -0.26 4.60
N GLY A 125 18.36 -0.77 3.40
CA GLY A 125 18.99 -0.06 2.30
C GLY A 125 19.73 -1.06 1.40
N GLY A 126 20.31 -0.58 0.31
CA GLY A 126 21.18 -1.37 -0.54
C GLY A 126 22.56 -1.61 0.10
N PRO A 127 23.40 -2.47 -0.52
CA PRO A 127 24.69 -2.89 0.02
C PRO A 127 25.73 -1.77 0.20
N ARG A 128 25.43 -0.56 -0.26
CA ARG A 128 26.26 0.64 -0.05
C ARG A 128 25.82 1.49 1.15
N MET A 129 24.61 1.26 1.66
CA MET A 129 24.00 2.04 2.74
C MET A 129 23.99 1.29 4.07
N THR A 130 23.93 -0.04 4.02
CA THR A 130 23.84 -0.88 5.21
C THR A 130 24.50 -2.25 4.98
N GLU A 131 24.96 -2.87 6.06
CA GLU A 131 25.42 -4.26 6.07
C GLU A 131 24.28 -5.27 6.29
N HIS A 132 23.09 -4.79 6.70
CA HIS A 132 21.92 -5.65 6.88
C HIS A 132 21.44 -6.20 5.54
N ARG A 133 21.31 -7.53 5.46
CA ARG A 133 20.79 -8.16 4.24
C ARG A 133 19.27 -7.95 4.15
N PRO A 134 18.71 -7.82 2.93
CA PRO A 134 17.27 -7.85 2.75
C PRO A 134 16.67 -9.17 3.27
N GLU A 135 15.45 -9.09 3.76
CA GLU A 135 14.72 -10.23 4.31
C GLU A 135 13.37 -10.41 3.59
N LEU A 136 12.88 -11.64 3.51
CA LEU A 136 11.56 -11.95 2.96
C LEU A 136 10.56 -12.07 4.11
N VAL A 137 9.52 -11.25 4.09
CA VAL A 137 8.48 -11.25 5.14
C VAL A 137 7.08 -11.34 4.55
N TRP A 138 6.15 -11.85 5.33
CA TRP A 138 4.72 -11.80 5.01
C TRP A 138 4.18 -10.41 5.28
N VAL A 139 3.40 -9.89 4.33
CA VAL A 139 2.76 -8.59 4.40
C VAL A 139 1.29 -8.76 4.04
N ARG A 140 0.40 -8.26 4.92
CA ARG A 140 -1.03 -8.16 4.61
C ARG A 140 -1.31 -6.87 3.87
N VAL A 141 -1.69 -6.99 2.60
CA VAL A 141 -2.06 -5.86 1.74
C VAL A 141 -3.35 -5.22 2.27
N SER A 142 -3.34 -3.90 2.37
CA SER A 142 -4.45 -3.08 2.86
C SER A 142 -4.92 -2.05 1.84
N GLY A 143 -4.15 -1.80 0.78
CA GLY A 143 -4.49 -0.83 -0.26
C GLY A 143 -3.50 -0.81 -1.42
N MET A 144 -3.84 -0.04 -2.44
CA MET A 144 -2.95 0.27 -3.57
C MET A 144 -3.26 1.67 -4.13
N ASP A 145 -2.25 2.35 -4.65
CA ASP A 145 -2.35 3.56 -5.48
C ASP A 145 -1.53 3.32 -6.77
N GLY A 146 -2.22 3.09 -7.88
CA GLY A 146 -1.61 2.60 -9.12
C GLY A 146 -0.81 1.31 -8.89
N GLU A 147 0.49 1.37 -9.15
CA GLU A 147 1.43 0.23 -9.03
C GLU A 147 2.10 0.13 -7.65
N VAL A 148 1.70 0.96 -6.69
CA VAL A 148 2.25 0.98 -5.32
C VAL A 148 1.24 0.38 -4.37
N PHE A 149 1.63 -0.69 -3.70
CA PHE A 149 0.82 -1.39 -2.72
C PHE A 149 1.20 -0.96 -1.32
N THR A 150 0.22 -0.94 -0.41
CA THR A 150 0.43 -0.69 1.01
C THR A 150 0.02 -1.93 1.79
N GLY A 151 0.77 -2.26 2.84
CA GLY A 151 0.43 -3.39 3.69
C GLY A 151 1.20 -3.43 5.00
N LYS A 152 0.76 -4.32 5.89
CA LYS A 152 1.30 -4.48 7.24
C LYS A 152 2.17 -5.73 7.35
N VAL A 153 3.37 -5.57 7.90
CA VAL A 153 4.32 -6.67 8.12
C VAL A 153 3.79 -7.61 9.20
N LEU A 154 3.74 -8.91 8.91
CA LEU A 154 3.10 -9.92 9.77
C LEU A 154 4.08 -10.67 10.67
N ASN A 155 5.33 -10.82 10.25
CA ASN A 155 6.39 -11.48 11.02
C ASN A 155 7.59 -10.56 11.22
N GLN A 156 8.30 -10.73 12.33
CA GLN A 156 9.44 -9.90 12.71
C GLN A 156 10.67 -10.21 11.83
N PRO A 157 11.25 -9.23 11.12
CA PRO A 157 12.58 -9.37 10.51
C PRO A 157 13.66 -9.61 11.58
N HIS A 158 14.69 -10.38 11.24
CA HIS A 158 15.74 -10.79 12.16
C HIS A 158 16.80 -9.72 12.42
N GLN A 159 17.21 -8.97 11.39
CA GLN A 159 18.33 -8.02 11.47
C GLN A 159 17.94 -6.59 11.09
N LEU A 160 16.77 -6.38 10.46
CA LEU A 160 16.35 -5.04 10.07
C LEU A 160 15.99 -4.18 11.28
N GLN A 161 16.37 -2.91 11.23
CA GLN A 161 16.11 -1.91 12.27
C GLN A 161 14.92 -1.02 11.93
N THR A 162 14.72 -0.71 10.65
CA THR A 162 13.68 0.24 10.21
C THR A 162 12.32 -0.43 10.01
N VAL A 163 12.30 -1.73 9.73
CA VAL A 163 11.09 -2.52 9.52
C VAL A 163 10.90 -3.50 10.66
N LYS A 164 9.71 -3.51 11.26
CA LYS A 164 9.34 -4.41 12.37
C LYS A 164 8.01 -5.08 12.10
N GLN A 165 7.70 -6.13 12.86
CA GLN A 165 6.35 -6.68 12.86
C GLN A 165 5.34 -5.58 13.19
N GLY A 166 4.26 -5.50 12.40
CA GLY A 166 3.22 -4.50 12.54
C GLY A 166 3.53 -3.16 11.87
N SER A 167 4.74 -2.95 11.34
CA SER A 167 5.04 -1.78 10.50
C SER A 167 4.14 -1.78 9.26
N GLU A 168 3.65 -0.61 8.90
CA GLU A 168 3.10 -0.37 7.57
C GLU A 168 4.25 -0.08 6.60
N ILE A 169 4.21 -0.69 5.42
CA ILE A 169 5.18 -0.48 4.36
C ILE A 169 4.48 -0.26 3.03
N GLN A 170 5.20 0.39 2.12
CA GLN A 170 4.86 0.41 0.70
C GLN A 170 5.75 -0.57 -0.06
N PHE A 171 5.21 -1.18 -1.10
CA PHE A 171 5.97 -2.07 -1.97
C PHE A 171 5.48 -1.98 -3.42
N VAL A 172 6.34 -2.38 -4.35
CA VAL A 172 6.02 -2.52 -5.77
C VAL A 172 6.29 -3.95 -6.21
N VAL A 173 5.76 -4.35 -7.36
CA VAL A 173 6.05 -5.64 -7.97
C VAL A 173 6.91 -5.42 -9.23
N PRO A 174 8.24 -5.59 -9.15
CA PRO A 174 9.08 -5.41 -10.33
C PRO A 174 8.78 -6.50 -11.37
N ALA A 175 8.71 -6.13 -12.65
CA ALA A 175 8.26 -7.01 -13.73
C ALA A 175 9.02 -8.35 -13.83
N ARG A 176 10.31 -8.35 -13.46
CA ARG A 176 11.19 -9.53 -13.55
C ARG A 176 11.65 -10.04 -12.20
N ALA A 177 11.21 -9.44 -11.09
CA ALA A 177 11.62 -9.89 -9.77
C ALA A 177 10.76 -11.09 -9.31
N PRO A 178 11.40 -12.08 -8.65
CA PRO A 178 10.67 -13.21 -8.10
C PRO A 178 9.72 -12.79 -6.98
N GLN A 179 10.03 -11.70 -6.27
CA GLN A 179 9.25 -11.20 -5.15
C GLN A 179 9.00 -9.69 -5.29
N PRO A 180 7.86 -9.19 -4.81
CA PRO A 180 7.65 -7.77 -4.55
C PRO A 180 8.75 -7.18 -3.67
N LEU A 181 9.01 -5.89 -3.83
CA LEU A 181 10.07 -5.16 -3.15
C LEU A 181 9.50 -3.97 -2.39
N GLN A 182 9.84 -3.85 -1.12
CA GLN A 182 9.58 -2.67 -0.31
C GLN A 182 10.17 -1.43 -1.00
N VAL A 183 9.39 -0.35 -1.03
CA VAL A 183 9.85 0.97 -1.48
C VAL A 183 9.61 2.00 -0.39
N ARG A 184 10.41 3.06 -0.39
CA ARG A 184 10.29 4.18 0.54
C ARG A 184 9.77 5.41 -0.16
N GLU A 185 9.12 6.28 0.59
CA GLU A 185 8.54 7.52 0.08
C GLU A 185 9.56 8.36 -0.71
N LYS A 186 10.79 8.50 -0.19
CA LYS A 186 11.87 9.24 -0.87
C LYS A 186 12.20 8.63 -2.24
N TYR A 187 12.34 7.31 -2.32
CA TYR A 187 12.53 6.63 -3.59
C TYR A 187 11.35 6.86 -4.53
N LEU A 188 10.10 6.74 -4.06
CA LEU A 188 8.92 6.92 -4.89
C LEU A 188 8.81 8.32 -5.49
N ARG A 189 9.17 9.37 -4.73
CA ARG A 189 9.21 10.76 -5.24
C ARG A 189 10.22 10.94 -6.36
N GLU A 190 11.33 10.21 -6.32
CA GLU A 190 12.39 10.29 -7.32
C GLU A 190 12.18 9.32 -8.49
N ARG A 191 11.52 8.18 -8.27
CA ARG A 191 11.40 7.05 -9.21
C ARG A 191 10.97 7.47 -10.61
N GLY A 192 10.04 8.42 -10.72
CA GLY A 192 9.54 8.90 -12.00
C GLY A 192 10.57 9.67 -12.84
N SER A 193 11.60 10.23 -12.22
CA SER A 193 12.65 11.03 -12.86
C SER A 193 13.81 10.19 -13.39
N TRP A 194 13.83 8.89 -13.10
CA TRP A 194 14.93 8.00 -13.44
C TRP A 194 14.47 6.80 -14.29
N GLU A 195 15.37 6.34 -15.13
CA GLU A 195 15.31 5.07 -15.84
C GLU A 195 16.34 4.14 -15.18
N ILE A 196 15.89 2.97 -14.73
CA ILE A 196 16.74 1.98 -14.07
C ILE A 196 16.83 0.76 -14.98
N THR A 197 18.01 0.56 -15.57
CA THR A 197 18.29 -0.65 -16.33
C THR A 197 18.27 -1.86 -15.38
N PRO A 198 17.51 -2.93 -15.70
CA PRO A 198 17.46 -4.13 -14.88
C PRO A 198 18.85 -4.69 -14.58
N CYS A 199 19.01 -5.22 -13.37
CA CYS A 199 20.26 -5.82 -12.93
C CYS A 199 20.71 -6.95 -13.87
N ASP A 200 21.97 -6.90 -14.26
CA ASP A 200 22.63 -7.89 -15.13
C ASP A 200 22.58 -9.34 -14.63
N LYS A 201 22.49 -9.54 -13.30
CA LYS A 201 22.47 -10.87 -12.68
C LYS A 201 21.06 -11.41 -12.41
N CYS A 202 20.17 -10.60 -11.83
CA CYS A 202 18.85 -11.08 -11.37
C CYS A 202 17.66 -10.41 -12.05
N GLY A 203 17.88 -9.44 -12.94
CA GLY A 203 16.81 -8.74 -13.65
C GLY A 203 15.99 -7.76 -12.79
N LEU A 204 16.39 -7.49 -11.53
CA LEU A 204 15.71 -6.50 -10.70
C LEU A 204 15.82 -5.09 -11.34
N GLY A 205 14.68 -4.48 -11.64
CA GLY A 205 14.58 -3.15 -12.27
C GLY A 205 14.24 -2.01 -11.30
N GLU A 206 14.39 -2.23 -10.00
CA GLU A 206 14.13 -1.23 -8.96
C GLU A 206 15.38 -1.05 -8.09
N LEU A 207 15.51 0.11 -7.44
CA LEU A 207 16.56 0.39 -6.47
C LEU A 207 16.01 0.20 -5.05
N PHE A 208 16.89 -0.15 -4.11
CA PHE A 208 16.56 -0.18 -2.69
C PHE A 208 16.58 1.24 -2.09
N ASP A 209 17.46 2.11 -2.60
CA ASP A 209 17.64 3.46 -2.09
C ASP A 209 17.24 4.50 -3.13
N ALA A 210 16.91 5.71 -2.67
CA ALA A 210 16.65 6.82 -3.58
C ALA A 210 17.94 7.17 -4.35
N PRO A 211 17.88 7.50 -5.65
CA PRO A 211 19.04 7.96 -6.40
C PRO A 211 19.84 9.05 -5.68
N SER A 212 19.18 10.02 -5.05
CA SER A 212 19.87 11.08 -4.29
C SER A 212 20.62 10.59 -3.05
N ASP A 213 20.24 9.44 -2.47
CA ASP A 213 21.00 8.80 -1.38
C ASP A 213 22.21 8.02 -1.91
N LEU A 214 22.08 7.45 -3.11
CA LEU A 214 23.16 6.68 -3.74
C LEU A 214 24.29 7.57 -4.25
N LEU A 215 23.97 8.74 -4.81
CA LEU A 215 24.95 9.63 -5.44
C LEU A 215 26.14 9.99 -4.53
N PRO A 216 25.95 10.44 -3.27
CA PRO A 216 27.07 10.74 -2.37
C PRO A 216 27.94 9.52 -2.03
N VAL A 217 27.37 8.31 -2.06
CA VAL A 217 28.13 7.08 -1.78
C VAL A 217 28.84 6.55 -3.03
N VAL A 218 28.31 6.86 -4.22
CA VAL A 218 28.95 6.52 -5.50
C VAL A 218 30.06 7.51 -5.85
N PHE A 219 29.86 8.79 -5.56
CA PHE A 219 30.78 9.88 -5.89
C PHE A 219 31.00 10.77 -4.67
N PRO A 220 31.76 10.31 -3.66
CA PRO A 220 31.96 11.06 -2.41
C PRO A 220 32.67 12.40 -2.62
N ASP A 221 33.45 12.53 -3.69
CA ASP A 221 34.22 13.73 -4.01
C ASP A 221 33.51 14.64 -5.04
N ALA A 222 32.26 14.34 -5.42
CA ALA A 222 31.52 15.17 -6.35
C ALA A 222 31.14 16.52 -5.72
N PRO A 223 31.24 17.64 -6.47
CA PRO A 223 30.72 18.93 -6.04
C PRO A 223 29.23 18.87 -5.69
N ALA A 224 28.79 19.69 -4.72
CA ALA A 224 27.40 19.70 -4.26
C ALA A 224 26.39 20.13 -5.35
N ASP A 225 26.86 20.86 -6.37
CA ASP A 225 26.10 21.33 -7.52
C ASP A 225 26.24 20.43 -8.76
N ALA A 226 26.95 19.29 -8.66
CA ALA A 226 27.11 18.37 -9.76
C ALA A 226 25.78 17.70 -10.14
N GLU A 227 25.28 17.98 -11.34
CA GLU A 227 24.12 17.29 -11.89
C GLU A 227 24.54 15.95 -12.50
N MET A 228 24.02 14.86 -11.94
CA MET A 228 24.31 13.50 -12.43
C MET A 228 23.23 13.04 -13.41
N GLU A 229 23.63 12.85 -14.66
CA GLU A 229 22.75 12.31 -15.72
C GLU A 229 22.72 10.77 -15.74
N MET A 230 23.82 10.13 -15.34
CA MET A 230 23.96 8.68 -15.33
C MET A 230 24.95 8.23 -14.27
N PHE A 231 24.66 7.11 -13.62
CA PHE A 231 25.61 6.41 -12.77
C PHE A 231 25.33 4.91 -12.69
N SER A 232 26.27 4.15 -12.14
CA SER A 232 26.07 2.73 -11.84
C SER A 232 25.80 2.50 -10.36
N ALA A 233 24.84 1.63 -10.07
CA ALA A 233 24.46 1.21 -8.74
C ALA A 233 24.67 -0.30 -8.56
N ARG A 234 24.85 -0.73 -7.31
CA ARG A 234 24.88 -2.15 -6.95
C ARG A 234 23.47 -2.63 -6.62
N CYS A 235 23.03 -3.71 -7.25
CA CYS A 235 21.72 -4.30 -7.02
C CYS A 235 21.58 -4.77 -5.57
N GLY A 236 20.53 -4.29 -4.89
CA GLY A 236 20.23 -4.65 -3.51
C GLY A 236 19.95 -6.14 -3.29
N GLY A 237 19.43 -6.84 -4.30
CA GLY A 237 19.08 -8.26 -4.19
C GLY A 237 20.24 -9.23 -4.42
N CYS A 238 21.21 -8.92 -5.28
CA CYS A 238 22.28 -9.88 -5.66
C CYS A 238 23.68 -9.27 -5.85
N GLY A 239 23.86 -7.97 -5.64
CA GLY A 239 25.13 -7.27 -5.82
C GLY A 239 25.61 -7.12 -7.27
N GLY A 240 24.78 -7.49 -8.26
CA GLY A 240 25.00 -7.19 -9.67
C GLY A 240 25.00 -5.68 -9.95
N VAL A 241 25.14 -5.31 -11.22
CA VAL A 241 25.22 -3.92 -11.65
C VAL A 241 23.87 -3.48 -12.25
N GLN A 242 23.44 -2.28 -11.88
CA GLN A 242 22.34 -1.56 -12.50
C GLN A 242 22.88 -0.23 -13.04
N VAL A 243 22.36 0.22 -14.17
CA VAL A 243 22.62 1.55 -14.71
C VAL A 243 21.41 2.42 -14.42
N VAL A 244 21.64 3.59 -13.84
CA VAL A 244 20.61 4.54 -13.44
C VAL A 244 20.82 5.80 -14.26
N ARG A 245 19.83 6.20 -15.06
CA ARG A 245 19.89 7.37 -15.96
C ARG A 245 18.75 8.32 -15.66
N ARG A 246 19.01 9.62 -15.63
CA ARG A 246 17.97 10.65 -15.53
C ARG A 246 17.15 10.63 -16.81
N ARG A 247 15.82 10.61 -16.70
CA ARG A 247 14.95 10.65 -17.88
C ARG A 247 15.13 11.97 -18.61
N GLY A 248 15.25 11.89 -19.94
CA GLY A 248 15.46 13.06 -20.79
C GLY A 248 16.91 13.53 -20.89
N ALA A 249 17.87 12.87 -20.23
CA ALA A 249 19.28 13.12 -20.48
C ALA A 249 19.67 12.65 -21.90
N SER A 250 20.50 13.44 -22.59
CA SER A 250 21.01 13.13 -23.93
C SER A 250 22.13 12.09 -23.83
N VAL A 251 22.25 11.21 -24.84
CA VAL A 251 23.38 10.25 -24.94
C VAL A 251 24.55 10.89 -25.65
#